data_AF-A0A523B6S2-F1
#
_entry.id   AF-A0A523B6S2-F1
#
_cell.length_a   1.000
_cell.length_b   1.000
_cell.length_c   1.000
_cell.angle_alpha   90.00
_cell.angle_beta   90.00
_cell.angle_gamma   90.00
#
_symmetry.space_group_name_H-M   'P 1'
#
loop_
_entity.id
_entity.type
_entity.pdbx_description
1 polymer ?
#
loop_
_entity_poly.entity_id
_entity_poly.type
_entity_poly.pdbx_seq_one_letter_code
_entity_poly.pdbx_strand_id
1 'polypeptide(L)'
;MSAIDLYVARMPYRFFELENDPNEAELVLLGFPYDSTSSFRVGSRFAPQQLRIYSAAIEGYVWELEVEISDVRIADAGDIIVIHGDTVTSLNRLKEVVQAFRSLKKKVGVVGGEHTLTLGSVHGCNPKSLIIFDAHLDLREEYPYGQKLSHATWLRRLLEEHSCEVVVAGVKATSREEL
;
A
#
# COMPACT_ATOMS: atom_id res chain seq x y z
N MET A 1 16.85 -17.05 -3.16
CA MET A 1 15.38 -16.88 -3.26
C MET A 1 15.10 -15.45 -2.83
N SER A 2 14.48 -14.64 -3.68
CA SER A 2 14.25 -13.22 -3.39
C SER A 2 13.06 -13.03 -2.44
N ALA A 3 12.94 -11.85 -1.80
CA ALA A 3 11.76 -11.53 -1.01
C ALA A 3 10.46 -11.59 -1.84
N ILE A 4 10.56 -11.28 -3.14
CA ILE A 4 9.44 -11.39 -4.08
C ILE A 4 8.98 -12.84 -4.18
N ASP A 5 9.91 -13.79 -4.33
CA ASP A 5 9.59 -15.22 -4.43
C ASP A 5 9.00 -15.79 -3.12
N LEU A 6 9.40 -15.24 -1.98
CA LEU A 6 9.01 -15.73 -0.66
C LEU A 6 7.69 -15.17 -0.17
N TYR A 7 7.40 -13.90 -0.49
CA TYR A 7 6.33 -13.14 0.16
C TYR A 7 5.27 -12.62 -0.79
N VAL A 8 5.31 -12.99 -2.08
CA VAL A 8 4.27 -12.61 -3.05
C VAL A 8 3.56 -13.84 -3.59
N ALA A 9 2.24 -13.83 -3.50
CA ALA A 9 1.37 -14.85 -4.08
C ALA A 9 0.75 -14.32 -5.38
N ARG A 10 0.80 -15.12 -6.45
CA ARG A 10 0.13 -14.81 -7.72
C ARG A 10 -1.38 -14.94 -7.57
N MET A 11 -2.10 -13.96 -8.12
CA MET A 11 -3.56 -13.90 -8.06
C MET A 11 -4.21 -14.39 -9.36
N PRO A 12 -5.43 -14.96 -9.30
CA PRO A 12 -6.12 -15.46 -10.50
C PRO A 12 -6.60 -14.33 -11.42
N TYR A 13 -6.92 -13.17 -10.86
CA TYR A 13 -7.23 -11.94 -11.60
C TYR A 13 -6.02 -11.02 -11.57
N ARG A 14 -5.96 -10.08 -12.52
CA ARG A 14 -4.92 -9.03 -12.60
C ARG A 14 -5.56 -7.66 -12.79
N PHE A 15 -4.90 -6.60 -12.33
CA PHE A 15 -5.33 -5.23 -12.61
C PHE A 15 -5.35 -4.99 -14.13
N PHE A 16 -6.48 -4.49 -14.64
CA PHE A 16 -6.74 -4.22 -16.07
C PHE A 16 -6.41 -5.39 -17.00
N GLU A 17 -6.47 -6.63 -16.50
CA GLU A 17 -6.07 -7.85 -17.23
C GLU A 17 -4.63 -7.80 -17.79
N LEU A 18 -3.75 -6.98 -17.20
CA LEU A 18 -2.39 -6.78 -17.71
C LEU A 18 -1.56 -8.07 -17.62
N GLU A 19 -1.01 -8.49 -18.76
CA GLU A 19 -0.21 -9.71 -18.85
C GLU A 19 1.31 -9.48 -18.71
N ASN A 20 1.75 -8.22 -18.62
CA ASN A 20 3.16 -7.83 -18.63
C ASN A 20 4.00 -8.53 -17.54
N ASP A 21 5.23 -8.89 -17.90
CA ASP A 21 6.20 -9.43 -16.95
C ASP A 21 6.64 -8.33 -15.96
N PRO A 22 6.55 -8.55 -14.63
CA PRO A 22 7.14 -7.65 -13.65
C PRO A 22 8.60 -7.27 -13.91
N ASN A 23 9.38 -8.10 -14.61
CA ASN A 23 10.77 -7.79 -14.99
C ASN A 23 10.88 -6.70 -16.06
N GLU A 24 9.91 -6.60 -16.97
CA GLU A 24 9.88 -5.63 -18.08
C GLU A 24 9.12 -4.35 -17.73
N ALA A 25 8.33 -4.38 -16.66
CA ALA A 25 7.55 -3.25 -16.18
C ALA A 25 8.39 -2.12 -15.56
N GLU A 26 7.95 -0.87 -15.76
CA GLU A 26 8.42 0.31 -15.04
C GLU A 26 7.72 0.48 -13.69
N LEU A 27 6.43 0.16 -13.62
CA LEU A 27 5.60 0.22 -12.43
C LEU A 27 5.10 -1.19 -12.09
N VAL A 28 5.30 -1.60 -10.85
CA VAL A 28 4.76 -2.86 -10.33
C VAL A 28 3.64 -2.55 -9.33
N LEU A 29 2.47 -3.14 -9.56
CA LEU A 29 1.35 -3.12 -8.63
C LEU A 29 1.42 -4.34 -7.71
N LEU A 30 1.18 -4.12 -6.42
CA LEU A 30 1.11 -5.13 -5.38
C LEU A 30 -0.18 -4.98 -4.59
N GLY A 31 -0.84 -6.09 -4.27
CA GLY A 31 -1.90 -6.09 -3.29
C GLY A 31 -1.37 -6.28 -1.86
N PHE A 32 -1.94 -5.58 -0.88
CA PHE A 32 -1.69 -5.82 0.55
C PHE A 32 -3.02 -6.07 1.27
N PRO A 33 -3.55 -7.32 1.23
CA PRO A 33 -4.89 -7.65 1.70
C PRO A 33 -4.95 -7.74 3.24
N TYR A 34 -4.83 -6.60 3.92
CA TYR A 34 -4.72 -6.52 5.38
C TYR A 34 -5.65 -5.45 5.97
N ASP A 35 -6.34 -5.79 7.06
CA ASP A 35 -7.21 -4.86 7.80
C ASP A 35 -7.36 -5.25 9.30
N SER A 36 -6.36 -5.94 9.87
CA SER A 36 -6.51 -6.51 11.21
C SER A 36 -6.50 -5.48 12.34
N THR A 37 -6.18 -4.21 12.08
CA THR A 37 -6.26 -3.16 13.09
C THR A 37 -7.49 -2.26 12.93
N SER A 38 -8.24 -2.42 11.84
CA SER A 38 -9.44 -1.64 11.52
C SER A 38 -10.52 -1.84 12.58
N SER A 39 -11.05 -0.75 13.13
CA SER A 39 -11.97 -0.82 14.28
C SER A 39 -13.45 -0.76 13.91
N PHE A 40 -13.88 0.24 13.12
CA PHE A 40 -15.32 0.45 12.85
C PHE A 40 -15.86 -0.45 11.73
N ARG A 41 -15.18 -0.48 10.58
CA ARG A 41 -15.57 -1.29 9.42
C ARG A 41 -14.37 -2.10 8.96
N VAL A 42 -14.55 -3.42 8.96
CA VAL A 42 -13.61 -4.38 8.37
C VAL A 42 -14.02 -4.69 6.93
N GLY A 43 -13.13 -5.32 6.17
CA GLY A 43 -13.35 -5.75 4.80
C GLY A 43 -12.43 -5.08 3.78
N SER A 44 -11.63 -4.10 4.18
CA SER A 44 -10.66 -3.47 3.27
C SER A 44 -9.60 -4.47 2.78
N ARG A 45 -9.37 -5.59 3.49
CA ARG A 45 -8.53 -6.70 3.01
C ARG A 45 -8.97 -7.26 1.64
N PHE A 46 -10.24 -7.11 1.27
CA PHE A 46 -10.76 -7.61 -0.01
C PHE A 46 -10.58 -6.61 -1.16
N ALA A 47 -10.19 -5.36 -0.87
CA ALA A 47 -10.05 -4.31 -1.87
C ALA A 47 -9.11 -4.67 -3.03
N PRO A 48 -7.92 -5.28 -2.82
CA PRO A 48 -7.02 -5.60 -3.93
C PRO A 48 -7.67 -6.55 -4.94
N GLN A 49 -8.34 -7.61 -4.46
CA GLN A 49 -9.03 -8.55 -5.34
C GLN A 49 -10.23 -7.91 -6.06
N GLN A 50 -11.05 -7.15 -5.33
CA GLN A 50 -12.22 -6.49 -5.93
C GLN A 50 -11.80 -5.48 -7.00
N LEU A 51 -10.76 -4.69 -6.74
CA LEU A 51 -10.25 -3.73 -7.73
C LEU A 51 -9.72 -4.43 -8.99
N ARG A 52 -9.09 -5.60 -8.88
CA ARG A 52 -8.72 -6.39 -10.07
C ARG A 52 -9.94 -6.79 -10.89
N ILE A 53 -10.97 -7.35 -10.25
CA ILE A 53 -12.21 -7.76 -10.92
C ILE A 53 -12.88 -6.57 -11.61
N TYR A 54 -13.05 -5.44 -10.92
CA TYR A 54 -13.72 -4.28 -11.49
C TYR A 54 -12.87 -3.57 -12.55
N SER A 55 -11.54 -3.57 -12.42
CA SER A 55 -10.65 -2.94 -13.40
C SER A 55 -10.73 -3.59 -14.78
N ALA A 56 -11.09 -4.87 -14.87
CA ALA A 56 -11.32 -5.56 -16.15
C ALA A 56 -12.56 -5.05 -16.90
N ALA A 57 -13.47 -4.33 -16.20
CA ALA A 57 -14.70 -3.81 -16.77
C ALA A 57 -14.65 -2.29 -17.08
N ILE A 58 -13.47 -1.67 -17.01
CA ILE A 58 -13.25 -0.25 -17.28
C ILE A 58 -12.42 -0.10 -18.55
N GLU A 59 -12.72 0.93 -19.34
CA GLU A 59 -11.95 1.26 -20.55
C GLU A 59 -10.49 1.62 -20.20
N GLY A 60 -9.55 1.12 -20.99
CA GLY A 60 -8.12 1.38 -20.80
C GLY A 60 -7.65 2.77 -21.26
N TYR A 61 -8.45 3.45 -22.09
CA TYR A 61 -8.11 4.74 -22.65
C TYR A 61 -8.57 5.91 -21.77
N VAL A 62 -7.61 6.75 -21.36
CA VAL A 62 -7.86 7.97 -20.58
C VAL A 62 -7.75 9.18 -21.50
N TRP A 63 -8.89 9.68 -21.97
CA TRP A 63 -8.98 10.72 -23.00
C TRP A 63 -8.36 12.06 -22.59
N GLU A 64 -8.42 12.47 -21.31
CA GLU A 64 -7.80 13.71 -20.84
C GLU A 64 -6.27 13.67 -20.88
N LEU A 65 -5.70 12.46 -20.82
CA LEU A 65 -4.25 12.23 -20.87
C LEU A 65 -3.78 11.76 -22.25
N GLU A 66 -4.71 11.39 -23.14
CA GLU A 66 -4.44 10.74 -24.42
C GLU A 66 -3.56 9.48 -24.26
N VAL A 67 -3.78 8.69 -23.20
CA VAL A 67 -2.99 7.50 -22.87
C VAL A 67 -3.87 6.25 -22.86
N GLU A 68 -3.41 5.19 -23.51
CA GLU A 68 -3.94 3.84 -23.39
C GLU A 68 -3.18 3.07 -22.30
N ILE A 69 -3.88 2.33 -21.44
CA ILE A 69 -3.25 1.58 -20.35
C ILE A 69 -2.23 0.56 -20.86
N SER A 70 -2.46 -0.01 -22.05
CA SER A 70 -1.58 -1.00 -22.68
C SER A 70 -0.26 -0.41 -23.17
N ASP A 71 -0.18 0.91 -23.36
CA ASP A 71 1.06 1.62 -23.70
C ASP A 71 1.95 1.86 -22.47
N VAL A 72 1.40 1.68 -21.26
CA VAL A 72 2.14 1.89 -20.02
C VAL A 72 2.74 0.56 -19.55
N ARG A 73 4.03 0.58 -19.20
CA ARG A 73 4.76 -0.59 -18.70
C ARG A 73 4.42 -0.89 -17.24
N ILE A 74 3.20 -1.37 -16.99
CA ILE A 74 2.68 -1.74 -15.66
C ILE A 74 2.56 -3.26 -15.58
N ALA A 75 2.95 -3.85 -14.45
CA ALA A 75 2.70 -5.27 -14.17
C ALA A 75 2.05 -5.45 -12.79
N ASP A 76 1.14 -6.42 -12.69
CA ASP A 76 0.59 -6.89 -11.41
C ASP A 76 1.45 -8.05 -10.89
N ALA A 77 2.14 -7.83 -9.76
CA ALA A 77 2.97 -8.86 -9.14
C ALA A 77 2.17 -9.82 -8.26
N GLY A 78 0.90 -9.54 -7.96
CA GLY A 78 0.08 -10.31 -7.03
C GLY A 78 -0.01 -9.68 -5.65
N ASP A 79 -0.28 -10.49 -4.64
CA ASP A 79 -0.52 -10.02 -3.27
C ASP A 79 0.62 -10.38 -2.33
N ILE A 80 0.95 -9.48 -1.41
CA ILE A 80 1.80 -9.79 -0.27
C ILE A 80 1.12 -10.85 0.58
N ILE A 81 1.87 -11.89 0.93
CA ILE A 81 1.44 -12.92 1.87
C ILE A 81 1.47 -12.31 3.28
N VAL A 82 0.31 -11.87 3.75
CA VAL A 82 0.14 -11.27 5.08
C VAL A 82 -0.10 -12.32 6.16
N ILE A 83 0.15 -11.94 7.42
CA ILE A 83 -0.24 -12.71 8.60
C ILE A 83 -1.27 -11.88 9.37
N HIS A 84 -2.54 -12.27 9.27
CA HIS A 84 -3.60 -11.59 10.00
C HIS A 84 -3.37 -11.66 11.51
N GLY A 85 -3.52 -10.53 12.19
CA GLY A 85 -3.20 -10.38 13.62
C GLY A 85 -1.72 -10.12 13.94
N ASP A 86 -0.79 -10.31 13.00
CA ASP A 86 0.62 -9.93 13.16
C ASP A 86 0.98 -8.80 12.19
N THR A 87 0.72 -7.57 12.66
CA THR A 87 0.98 -6.33 11.90
C THR A 87 2.46 -6.20 11.58
N VAL A 88 3.35 -6.47 12.55
CA VAL A 88 4.79 -6.22 12.41
C VAL A 88 5.38 -7.11 11.32
N THR A 89 5.10 -8.41 11.36
CA THR A 89 5.60 -9.34 10.35
C THR A 89 5.03 -9.02 8.96
N SER A 90 3.75 -8.67 8.88
CA SER A 90 3.10 -8.32 7.60
C SER A 90 3.72 -7.07 6.97
N LEU A 91 3.97 -6.02 7.76
CA LEU A 91 4.63 -4.80 7.29
C LEU A 91 6.09 -5.04 6.90
N ASN A 92 6.81 -5.92 7.63
CA ASN A 92 8.18 -6.29 7.26
C ASN A 92 8.24 -7.02 5.92
N ARG A 93 7.31 -7.94 5.65
CA ARG A 93 7.21 -8.60 4.34
C ARG A 93 6.96 -7.59 3.22
N LEU A 94 6.01 -6.66 3.43
CA LEU A 94 5.73 -5.59 2.47
C LEU A 94 6.99 -4.73 2.23
N LYS A 95 7.66 -4.29 3.30
CA LYS A 95 8.92 -3.55 3.23
C LYS A 95 9.95 -4.29 2.36
N GLU A 96 10.22 -5.56 2.64
CA GLU A 96 11.23 -6.34 1.93
C GLU A 96 10.90 -6.51 0.44
N VAL A 97 9.63 -6.75 0.10
CA VAL A 97 9.18 -6.86 -1.30
C VAL A 97 9.32 -5.51 -2.01
N VAL A 98 8.89 -4.41 -1.38
CA VAL A 98 9.06 -3.06 -1.93
C VAL A 98 10.53 -2.75 -2.14
N GLN A 99 11.41 -3.04 -1.17
CA GLN A 99 12.86 -2.86 -1.31
C GLN A 99 13.43 -3.68 -2.47
N ALA A 100 13.00 -4.92 -2.64
CA ALA A 100 13.42 -5.77 -3.74
C ALA A 100 13.07 -5.13 -5.10
N PHE A 101 11.83 -4.70 -5.31
CA PHE A 101 11.45 -4.02 -6.56
C PHE A 101 12.17 -2.68 -6.76
N ARG A 102 12.36 -1.90 -5.69
CA ARG A 102 13.13 -0.64 -5.74
C ARG A 102 14.59 -0.87 -6.11
N SER A 103 15.22 -1.95 -5.63
CA SER A 103 16.59 -2.33 -6.00
C SER A 103 16.72 -2.65 -7.50
N LEU A 104 15.63 -3.10 -8.13
CA LEU A 104 15.50 -3.30 -9.57
C LEU A 104 15.11 -2.03 -10.33
N LYS A 105 15.16 -0.86 -9.67
CA LYS A 105 14.82 0.47 -10.20
C LYS A 105 13.37 0.62 -10.66
N LYS A 106 12.45 -0.17 -10.10
CA LYS A 106 11.01 -0.10 -10.44
C LYS A 106 10.29 0.92 -9.56
N LYS A 107 9.25 1.53 -10.11
CA LYS A 107 8.21 2.22 -9.32
C LYS A 107 7.31 1.14 -8.71
N VAL A 108 6.77 1.40 -7.53
CA VAL A 108 5.93 0.44 -6.82
C VAL A 108 4.63 1.14 -6.41
N GLY A 109 3.50 0.55 -6.82
CA GLY A 109 2.17 0.91 -6.35
C GLY A 109 1.65 -0.20 -5.46
N VAL A 110 1.17 0.15 -4.26
CA VAL A 110 0.61 -0.83 -3.33
C VAL A 110 -0.87 -0.51 -3.15
N VAL A 111 -1.72 -1.46 -3.54
CA VAL A 111 -3.16 -1.43 -3.33
C VAL A 111 -3.43 -2.26 -2.10
N GLY A 112 -3.73 -1.63 -0.96
CA GLY A 112 -3.91 -2.37 0.28
C GLY A 112 -5.35 -2.41 0.77
N GLY A 113 -5.48 -2.83 2.02
CA GLY A 113 -6.69 -2.67 2.82
C GLY A 113 -6.63 -1.41 3.68
N GLU A 114 -6.16 -1.54 4.91
CA GLU A 114 -6.09 -0.43 5.86
C GLU A 114 -4.78 0.38 5.79
N HIS A 115 -4.79 1.57 6.39
CA HIS A 115 -3.73 2.58 6.21
C HIS A 115 -2.36 2.22 6.79
N THR A 116 -2.26 1.22 7.68
CA THR A 116 -0.97 0.76 8.26
C THR A 116 0.06 0.32 7.23
N LEU A 117 -0.39 -0.15 6.07
CA LEU A 117 0.46 -0.60 4.96
C LEU A 117 1.47 0.48 4.53
N THR A 118 1.12 1.76 4.73
CA THR A 118 1.96 2.89 4.33
C THR A 118 3.28 2.86 5.08
N LEU A 119 3.30 2.47 6.36
CA LEU A 119 4.54 2.36 7.14
C LEU A 119 5.53 1.36 6.52
N GLY A 120 5.05 0.17 6.14
CA GLY A 120 5.88 -0.83 5.45
C GLY A 120 6.36 -0.35 4.08
N SER A 121 5.48 0.31 3.32
CA SER A 121 5.80 0.87 2.00
C SER A 121 6.85 1.98 2.07
N VAL A 122 6.73 2.89 3.04
CA VAL A 122 7.66 4.00 3.26
C VAL A 122 9.02 3.48 3.70
N HIS A 123 9.08 2.51 4.62
CA HIS A 123 10.34 1.86 4.99
C HIS A 123 11.00 1.14 3.81
N GLY A 124 10.21 0.68 2.84
CA GLY A 124 10.76 0.06 1.63
C GLY A 124 11.24 1.05 0.58
N CYS A 125 10.52 2.16 0.41
CA CYS A 125 10.84 3.19 -0.58
C CYS A 125 11.88 4.21 -0.12
N ASN A 126 11.96 4.45 1.20
CA ASN A 126 12.77 5.48 1.84
C ASN A 126 12.62 6.88 1.18
N PRO A 127 11.40 7.43 1.08
CA PRO A 127 11.16 8.72 0.45
C PRO A 127 11.63 9.89 1.34
N LYS A 128 11.94 11.02 0.69
CA LYS A 128 12.27 12.29 1.37
C LYS A 128 11.05 13.08 1.83
N SER A 129 9.94 12.93 1.11
CA SER A 129 8.70 13.64 1.37
C SER A 129 7.49 12.72 1.13
N LEU A 130 6.41 12.96 1.86
CA LEU A 130 5.13 12.26 1.75
C LEU A 130 3.99 13.25 1.57
N ILE A 131 3.11 12.93 0.62
CA ILE A 131 1.83 13.60 0.43
C ILE A 131 0.75 12.58 0.74
N ILE A 132 -0.05 12.86 1.75
CA ILE A 132 -1.08 11.98 2.27
C ILE A 132 -2.42 12.66 2.04
N PHE A 133 -3.36 11.96 1.40
CA PHE A 133 -4.74 12.40 1.29
C PHE A 133 -5.58 11.58 2.25
N ASP A 134 -5.97 12.18 3.38
CA ASP A 134 -6.77 11.51 4.40
C ASP A 134 -7.71 12.51 5.11
N ALA A 135 -8.82 11.98 5.65
CA ALA A 135 -9.70 12.71 6.53
C ALA A 135 -9.17 12.83 7.98
N HIS A 136 -8.25 11.94 8.38
CA HIS A 136 -7.64 11.87 9.70
C HIS A 136 -6.13 12.14 9.65
N LEU A 137 -5.53 12.43 10.80
CA LEU A 137 -4.08 12.61 10.89
C LEU A 137 -3.33 11.29 11.08
N ASP A 138 -3.97 10.26 11.65
CA ASP A 138 -3.34 9.00 12.06
C ASP A 138 -2.12 9.19 12.97
N LEU A 139 -2.19 10.23 13.82
CA LEU A 139 -1.12 10.67 14.71
C LEU A 139 -1.39 10.30 16.17
N ARG A 140 -2.28 9.36 16.44
CA ARG A 140 -2.57 8.95 17.83
C ARG A 140 -1.39 8.19 18.44
N GLU A 141 -1.29 8.26 19.77
CA GLU A 141 -0.30 7.46 20.50
C GLU A 141 -0.68 5.98 20.54
N GLU A 142 -1.95 5.63 20.58
CA GLU A 142 -2.43 4.25 20.50
C GLU A 142 -3.89 4.22 20.08
N TYR A 143 -4.27 3.17 19.36
CA TYR A 143 -5.66 2.96 18.98
C TYR A 143 -5.92 1.51 18.53
N PRO A 144 -6.81 0.76 19.21
CA PRO A 144 -7.42 1.07 20.52
C PRO A 144 -6.37 1.16 21.64
N TYR A 145 -6.81 1.47 22.87
CA TYR A 145 -5.93 1.53 24.05
C TYR A 145 -5.03 0.28 24.15
N GLY A 146 -3.73 0.48 24.33
CA GLY A 146 -2.70 -0.57 24.34
C GLY A 146 -2.17 -1.01 22.97
N GLN A 147 -2.78 -0.59 21.86
CA GLN A 147 -2.32 -0.91 20.51
C GLN A 147 -1.59 0.27 19.86
N LYS A 148 -0.25 0.24 19.96
CA LYS A 148 0.61 1.29 19.40
C LYS A 148 0.67 1.30 17.87
N LEU A 149 0.49 0.17 17.20
CA LEU A 149 0.61 0.07 15.75
C LEU A 149 -0.75 -0.30 15.13
N SER A 150 -1.41 0.68 14.55
CA SER A 150 -2.71 0.55 13.89
C SER A 150 -2.94 1.61 12.81
N HIS A 151 -4.06 1.47 12.11
CA HIS A 151 -4.47 2.35 11.03
C HIS A 151 -4.60 3.82 11.46
N ALA A 152 -4.76 4.11 12.76
CA ALA A 152 -4.87 5.46 13.28
C ALA A 152 -3.60 5.97 13.98
N THR A 153 -2.49 5.22 13.92
CA THR A 153 -1.24 5.56 14.63
C THR A 153 0.00 5.46 13.76
N TRP A 154 -0.11 4.93 12.54
CA TRP A 154 1.03 4.59 11.69
C TRP A 154 1.88 5.83 11.35
N LEU A 155 1.25 7.00 11.18
CA LEU A 155 1.98 8.22 10.84
C LEU A 155 2.82 8.70 12.02
N ARG A 156 2.31 8.59 13.25
CA ARG A 156 3.12 8.88 14.44
C ARG A 156 4.36 7.99 14.51
N ARG A 157 4.19 6.67 14.31
CA ARG A 157 5.32 5.73 14.28
C ARG A 157 6.35 6.10 13.24
N LEU A 158 5.89 6.49 12.05
CA LEU A 158 6.81 6.93 11.01
C LEU A 158 7.61 8.16 11.44
N LEU A 159 6.96 9.18 12.01
CA LEU A 159 7.63 10.43 12.41
C LEU A 159 8.57 10.25 13.61
N GLU A 160 8.34 9.25 14.46
CA GLU A 160 9.24 8.89 15.56
C GLU A 160 10.55 8.26 15.07
N GLU A 161 10.52 7.54 13.95
CA GLU A 161 11.63 6.71 13.46
C GLU A 161 12.31 7.26 12.20
N HIS A 162 11.61 8.08 11.40
CA HIS A 162 12.04 8.48 10.06
C HIS A 162 11.91 9.98 9.83
N SER A 163 12.99 10.62 9.38
CA SER A 163 12.98 12.03 9.00
C SER A 163 12.44 12.19 7.58
N CYS A 164 11.18 12.63 7.47
CA CYS A 164 10.48 12.85 6.21
C CYS A 164 9.62 14.11 6.28
N GLU A 165 9.58 14.90 5.21
CA GLU A 165 8.65 16.02 5.11
C GLU A 165 7.25 15.49 4.80
N VAL A 166 6.27 15.79 5.66
CA VAL A 166 4.91 15.26 5.52
C VAL A 166 3.90 16.37 5.29
N VAL A 167 3.05 16.19 4.28
CA VAL A 167 1.85 16.99 4.05
C VAL A 167 0.64 16.07 4.11
N VAL A 168 -0.30 16.37 5.01
CA VAL A 168 -1.61 15.69 5.08
C VAL A 168 -2.70 16.64 4.60
N ALA A 169 -3.38 16.28 3.52
CA ALA A 169 -4.41 17.08 2.88
C ALA A 169 -5.79 16.42 3.05
N GLY A 170 -6.80 17.23 3.41
CA GLY A 170 -8.19 16.78 3.57
C GLY A 170 -8.62 16.47 5.00
N VAL A 171 -7.74 16.74 5.98
CA VAL A 171 -7.97 16.54 7.41
C VAL A 171 -9.20 17.32 7.86
N LYS A 172 -10.14 16.60 8.48
CA LYS A 172 -11.40 17.14 9.01
C LYS A 172 -11.88 16.40 10.27
N ALA A 173 -11.12 15.40 10.72
CA ALA A 173 -11.38 14.65 11.94
C ALA A 173 -10.05 14.37 12.66
N THR A 174 -9.91 14.84 13.90
CA THR A 174 -8.70 14.69 14.71
C THR A 174 -9.04 14.64 16.20
N SER A 175 -8.17 14.03 17.02
CA SER A 175 -8.19 14.11 18.49
C SER A 175 -7.23 15.18 19.00
N ARG A 176 -7.52 15.72 20.20
CA ARG A 176 -6.69 16.76 20.84
C ARG A 176 -5.22 16.35 21.01
N GLU A 177 -4.95 15.06 21.19
CA GLU A 177 -3.58 14.52 21.34
C GLU A 177 -2.73 14.55 20.06
N GLU A 178 -3.36 14.76 18.91
CA GLU A 178 -2.69 14.79 17.60
C GLU A 178 -2.22 16.19 17.19
N LEU A 179 -2.63 17.23 17.94
CA LEU A 179 -2.29 18.65 17.74
C LEU A 179 -1.23 19.11 18.75
#